data_AF-A0A966YC65-F1
#
_entry.id   AF-A0A966YC65-F1
#
_cell.length_a   1.000
_cell.length_b   1.000
_cell.length_c   1.000
_cell.angle_alpha   90.00
_cell.angle_beta   90.00
_cell.angle_gamma   90.00
#
_symmetry.space_group_name_H-M   'P 1'
#
loop_
_entity.id
_entity.type
_entity.pdbx_description
1 polymer ?
#
loop_
_entity_poly.entity_id
_entity_poly.type
_entity_poly.pdbx_seq_one_letter_code
_entity_poly.pdbx_strand_id
1 'polypeptide(L)'
;MVTCLARLHQAAAGFRMAMPHARQTGWQLRISQFNQLAHEGLAGPLAGLVSHSGTACAARTRLLRVRREAAVLLAAIDCQKLASRLAGRSCEGPVQPVLRDCWWAHVLFETAAEGSRVSGIIDLDAAGIDTPAVDLARLLGSWQLEGGDPSPPLAARWPQAVKRYVEICQPAGDFLADIQVLHDTAVICGLDRWCRWLFSEGREFPDLHRVADRLEALLRALPAAISRLERV
;
A
#
# COMPACT_ATOMS: atom_id res chain seq x y z
N MET A 1 -8.27 -9.19 -14.14
CA MET A 1 -7.13 -8.88 -13.24
C MET A 1 -7.12 -9.73 -11.99
N VAL A 2 -8.09 -9.62 -11.07
CA VAL A 2 -8.07 -10.40 -9.82
C VAL A 2 -8.05 -11.92 -10.03
N THR A 3 -8.72 -12.42 -11.07
CA THR A 3 -8.60 -13.84 -11.49
C THR A 3 -7.16 -14.25 -11.82
N CYS A 4 -6.37 -13.37 -12.45
CA CYS A 4 -4.97 -13.65 -12.78
C CYS A 4 -4.13 -13.71 -11.50
N LEU A 5 -4.30 -12.73 -10.60
CA LEU A 5 -3.62 -12.72 -9.31
C LEU A 5 -3.97 -13.95 -8.46
N ALA A 6 -5.25 -14.33 -8.41
CA ALA A 6 -5.71 -15.51 -7.68
C ALA A 6 -5.06 -16.80 -8.20
N ARG A 7 -4.98 -16.96 -9.53
CA ARG A 7 -4.31 -18.11 -10.15
C ARG A 7 -2.81 -18.13 -9.86
N LEU A 8 -2.15 -16.96 -9.87
CA LEU A 8 -0.75 -16.83 -9.49
C LEU A 8 -0.54 -17.30 -8.04
N HIS A 9 -1.36 -16.83 -7.10
CA HIS A 9 -1.26 -17.25 -5.71
C HIS A 9 -1.58 -18.73 -5.49
N GLN A 10 -2.57 -19.27 -6.20
CA GLN A 10 -2.90 -20.69 -6.15
C GLN A 10 -1.71 -21.55 -6.63
N ALA A 11 -1.05 -21.16 -7.72
CA ALA A 11 0.15 -21.83 -8.20
C ALA A 11 1.33 -21.68 -7.22
N ALA A 12 1.51 -20.49 -6.65
CA ALA A 12 2.56 -20.19 -5.68
C ALA A 12 2.42 -20.97 -4.36
N ALA A 13 1.19 -21.34 -3.97
CA ALA A 13 0.95 -22.13 -2.76
C ALA A 13 1.64 -23.51 -2.78
N GLY A 14 1.86 -24.08 -3.97
CA GLY A 14 2.60 -25.34 -4.14
C GLY A 14 4.12 -25.17 -4.23
N PHE A 15 4.61 -23.93 -4.29
CA PHE A 15 6.02 -23.65 -4.53
C PHE A 15 6.84 -23.82 -3.24
N ARG A 16 7.79 -24.76 -3.25
CA ARG A 16 8.69 -25.01 -2.13
C ARG A 16 9.96 -24.18 -2.31
N MET A 17 10.13 -23.13 -1.50
CA MET A 17 11.40 -22.42 -1.38
C MET A 17 12.01 -22.67 0.00
N ALA A 18 13.34 -22.69 0.07
CA ALA A 18 14.03 -22.59 1.35
C ALA A 18 13.60 -21.29 2.01
N MET A 19 12.91 -21.40 3.16
CA MET A 19 12.50 -20.24 3.93
C MET A 19 13.76 -19.53 4.45
N PRO A 20 13.99 -18.26 4.10
CA PRO A 20 15.08 -17.50 4.69
C PRO A 20 14.92 -17.48 6.22
N HIS A 21 16.00 -17.73 6.96
CA HIS A 21 15.96 -18.01 8.41
C HIS A 21 15.42 -16.86 9.29
N ALA A 22 15.32 -15.64 8.76
CA ALA A 22 14.67 -14.52 9.42
C ALA A 22 14.16 -13.53 8.37
N ARG A 23 12.87 -13.58 8.03
CA ARG A 23 12.24 -12.48 7.29
C ARG A 23 10.95 -12.06 7.96
N GLN A 24 10.84 -10.76 8.16
CA GLN A 24 9.60 -10.12 8.58
C GLN A 24 8.59 -10.20 7.44
N THR A 25 7.35 -10.61 7.75
CA THR A 25 6.23 -10.50 6.81
C THR A 25 5.97 -9.03 6.47
N GLY A 26 5.22 -8.77 5.41
CA GLY A 26 4.80 -7.42 5.04
C GLY A 26 4.01 -6.74 6.16
N TRP A 27 3.28 -7.52 6.95
CA TRP A 27 2.64 -7.05 8.18
C TRP A 27 3.65 -6.59 9.22
N GLN A 28 4.62 -7.42 9.57
CA GLN A 28 5.65 -7.09 10.57
C GLN A 28 6.48 -5.86 10.18
N LEU A 29 6.82 -5.73 8.90
CA LEU A 29 7.50 -4.54 8.36
C LEU A 29 6.65 -3.27 8.54
N ARG A 30 5.33 -3.36 8.35
CA ARG A 30 4.43 -2.21 8.55
C ARG A 30 4.29 -1.85 10.01
N ILE A 31 4.19 -2.82 10.91
CA ILE A 31 4.18 -2.55 12.36
C ILE A 31 5.47 -1.85 12.78
N SER A 32 6.63 -2.32 12.29
CA SER A 32 7.91 -1.64 12.53
C SER A 32 7.90 -0.20 12.02
N GLN A 33 7.36 0.05 10.82
CA GLN A 33 7.26 1.38 10.25
C GLN A 33 6.29 2.28 11.02
N PHE A 34 5.16 1.73 11.51
CA PHE A 34 4.22 2.45 12.37
C PHE A 34 4.84 2.84 13.71
N ASN A 35 5.58 1.92 14.34
CA ASN A 35 6.30 2.23 15.58
C ASN A 35 7.30 3.36 15.34
N GLN A 36 8.06 3.31 14.23
CA GLN A 36 8.97 4.40 13.87
C GLN A 36 8.21 5.73 13.68
N LEU A 37 7.11 5.73 12.95
CA LEU A 37 6.25 6.91 12.76
C LEU A 37 5.73 7.45 14.10
N ALA A 38 5.37 6.58 15.04
CA ALA A 38 4.87 6.96 16.35
C ALA A 38 5.95 7.59 17.26
N HIS A 39 7.22 7.30 17.03
CA HIS A 39 8.34 7.87 17.78
C HIS A 39 8.92 9.12 17.11
N GLU A 40 9.07 9.11 15.80
CA GLU A 40 9.79 10.15 15.04
C GLU A 40 8.84 11.17 14.38
N GLY A 41 7.55 10.85 14.29
CA GLY A 41 6.62 11.58 13.44
C GLY A 41 6.91 11.39 11.96
N LEU A 42 6.22 12.15 11.11
CA LEU A 42 6.39 12.05 9.67
C LEU A 42 7.79 12.55 9.24
N ALA A 43 8.55 11.68 8.57
CA ALA A 43 9.98 11.86 8.33
C ALA A 43 10.39 13.19 7.62
N GLY A 44 11.61 13.65 7.98
CA GLY A 44 12.44 14.61 7.23
C GLY A 44 12.20 16.10 7.53
N PRO A 45 13.22 16.96 7.55
CA PRO A 45 13.05 18.40 7.77
C PRO A 45 12.36 19.07 6.56
N LEU A 46 11.50 20.07 6.82
CA LEU A 46 10.85 20.86 5.76
C LEU A 46 11.84 21.63 4.87
N ALA A 47 13.07 21.83 5.34
CA ALA A 47 14.10 22.62 4.69
C ALA A 47 14.77 21.92 3.49
N GLY A 48 14.57 20.61 3.28
CA GLY A 48 15.34 19.81 2.31
C GLY A 48 15.08 20.08 0.82
N LEU A 49 14.01 20.78 0.44
CA LEU A 49 13.62 20.96 -0.97
C LEU A 49 13.82 22.38 -1.55
N VAL A 50 14.48 23.30 -0.83
CA VAL A 50 14.36 24.76 -1.07
C VAL A 50 15.18 25.32 -2.25
N SER A 51 16.05 24.55 -2.89
CA SER A 51 16.80 25.05 -4.06
C SER A 51 16.19 24.52 -5.36
N HIS A 52 16.17 25.34 -6.42
CA HIS A 52 15.74 25.11 -7.83
C HIS A 52 14.48 25.90 -8.27
N SER A 53 14.67 26.89 -9.13
CA SER A 53 13.63 27.65 -9.86
C SER A 53 13.13 26.88 -11.09
N GLY A 54 11.81 26.80 -11.31
CA GLY A 54 11.21 26.16 -12.50
C GLY A 54 9.91 25.39 -12.21
N THR A 55 9.40 24.58 -13.14
CA THR A 55 8.21 23.70 -12.96
C THR A 55 8.35 22.73 -11.78
N ALA A 56 9.58 22.30 -11.49
CA ALA A 56 9.93 21.55 -10.27
C ALA A 56 9.51 22.29 -8.97
N CYS A 57 9.42 23.62 -8.99
CA CYS A 57 8.94 24.42 -7.86
C CYS A 57 7.48 24.10 -7.52
N ALA A 58 6.59 24.00 -8.52
CA ALA A 58 5.17 23.73 -8.28
C ALA A 58 4.94 22.34 -7.67
N ALA A 59 5.61 21.30 -8.18
CA ALA A 59 5.54 19.95 -7.60
C ALA A 59 6.10 19.93 -6.17
N ARG A 60 7.21 20.62 -5.90
CA ARG A 60 7.78 20.74 -4.54
C ARG A 60 6.84 21.45 -3.58
N THR A 61 6.20 22.53 -3.99
CA THR A 61 5.18 23.22 -3.17
C THR A 61 4.04 22.27 -2.80
N ARG A 62 3.54 21.46 -3.75
CA ARG A 62 2.52 20.45 -3.49
C ARG A 62 3.00 19.38 -2.49
N LEU A 63 4.22 18.88 -2.66
CA LEU A 63 4.81 17.89 -1.75
C LEU A 63 4.97 18.43 -0.32
N LEU A 64 5.43 19.67 -0.17
CA LEU A 64 5.53 20.33 1.14
C LEU A 64 4.17 20.52 1.79
N ARG A 65 3.15 20.93 1.01
CA ARG A 65 1.76 21.03 1.47
C ARG A 65 1.26 19.66 1.97
N VAL A 66 1.41 18.62 1.16
CA VAL A 66 0.94 17.27 1.53
C VAL A 66 1.61 16.79 2.80
N ARG A 67 2.93 16.95 2.92
CA ARG A 67 3.66 16.58 4.14
C ARG A 67 3.11 17.32 5.36
N ARG A 68 2.89 18.64 5.27
CA ARG A 68 2.36 19.45 6.37
C ARG A 68 0.97 18.99 6.78
N GLU A 69 0.06 18.78 5.83
CA GLU A 69 -1.31 18.35 6.11
C GLU A 69 -1.35 16.94 6.70
N ALA A 70 -0.57 16.00 6.14
CA ALA A 70 -0.42 14.65 6.68
C ALA A 70 0.12 14.67 8.12
N ALA A 71 1.13 15.51 8.40
CA ALA A 71 1.68 15.66 9.75
C ALA A 71 0.65 16.18 10.76
N VAL A 72 -0.19 17.14 10.36
CA VAL A 72 -1.29 17.66 11.22
C VAL A 72 -2.30 16.55 11.52
N LEU A 73 -2.73 15.79 10.51
CA LEU A 73 -3.70 14.70 10.69
C LEU A 73 -3.13 13.57 11.56
N LEU A 74 -1.87 13.19 11.36
CA LEU A 74 -1.20 12.15 12.14
C LEU A 74 -0.88 12.60 13.58
N ALA A 75 -0.62 13.89 13.81
CA ALA A 75 -0.44 14.43 15.15
C ALA A 75 -1.75 14.50 15.96
N ALA A 76 -2.90 14.49 15.28
CA ALA A 76 -4.22 14.50 15.92
C ALA A 76 -4.65 13.11 16.45
N ILE A 77 -3.88 12.06 16.16
CA ILE A 77 -4.16 10.70 16.63
C ILE A 77 -3.06 10.19 17.55
N ASP A 78 -3.44 9.26 18.43
CA ASP A 78 -2.48 8.53 19.26
C ASP A 78 -1.84 7.39 18.45
N CYS A 79 -0.81 7.73 17.67
CA CYS A 79 -0.06 6.78 16.85
C CYS A 79 0.55 5.64 17.67
N GLN A 80 0.93 5.87 18.93
CA GLN A 80 1.50 4.83 19.80
C GLN A 80 0.42 3.81 20.20
N LYS A 81 -0.75 4.28 20.63
CA LYS A 81 -1.89 3.43 20.94
C LYS A 81 -2.39 2.68 19.72
N LEU A 82 -2.39 3.32 18.54
CA LEU A 82 -2.74 2.64 17.29
C LEU A 82 -1.72 1.56 16.95
N ALA A 83 -0.41 1.86 16.98
CA ALA A 83 0.63 0.89 16.69
C ALA A 83 0.60 -0.31 17.66
N SER A 84 0.34 -0.07 18.95
CA SER A 84 0.20 -1.13 19.96
C SER A 84 -0.99 -2.05 19.66
N ARG A 85 -2.14 -1.49 19.24
CA ARG A 85 -3.31 -2.28 18.83
C ARG A 85 -3.02 -3.13 17.59
N LEU A 86 -2.40 -2.52 16.57
CA LEU A 86 -2.02 -3.23 15.36
C LEU A 86 -0.98 -4.32 15.64
N ALA A 87 -0.04 -4.11 16.55
CA ALA A 87 0.94 -5.13 16.95
C ALA A 87 0.30 -6.37 17.60
N GLY A 88 -0.86 -6.21 18.25
CA GLY A 88 -1.64 -7.32 18.81
C GLY A 88 -2.44 -8.11 17.78
N ARG A 89 -2.56 -7.61 16.54
CA ARG A 89 -3.25 -8.30 15.45
C ARG A 89 -2.30 -9.22 14.70
N SER A 90 -2.77 -10.42 14.41
CA SER A 90 -2.18 -11.30 13.40
C SER A 90 -2.94 -11.15 12.08
N CYS A 91 -2.22 -11.13 10.96
CA CYS A 91 -2.84 -11.38 9.66
C CYS A 91 -2.72 -12.87 9.37
N GLU A 92 -3.85 -13.56 9.29
CA GLU A 92 -3.89 -15.01 9.14
C GLU A 92 -3.70 -15.40 7.67
N GLY A 93 -3.19 -16.61 7.45
CA GLY A 93 -3.09 -17.21 6.12
C GLY A 93 -1.73 -17.82 5.80
N PRO A 94 -1.66 -18.56 4.69
CA PRO A 94 -0.40 -19.16 4.25
C PRO A 94 0.60 -18.07 3.88
N VAL A 95 1.84 -18.28 4.30
CA VAL A 95 2.98 -17.47 3.91
C VAL A 95 3.61 -18.14 2.69
N GLN A 96 3.61 -17.45 1.54
CA GLN A 96 3.98 -18.00 0.24
C GLN A 96 4.60 -16.94 -0.67
N PRO A 97 5.15 -17.30 -1.84
CA PRO A 97 5.58 -16.33 -2.83
C PRO A 97 4.42 -15.41 -3.26
N VAL A 98 4.68 -14.11 -3.23
CA VAL A 98 3.79 -13.01 -3.61
C VAL A 98 4.59 -11.91 -4.29
N LEU A 99 3.92 -10.98 -4.96
CA LEU A 99 4.52 -9.88 -5.72
C LEU A 99 4.98 -8.72 -4.83
N ARG A 100 4.24 -8.43 -3.76
CA ARG A 100 4.39 -7.32 -2.79
C ARG A 100 4.37 -5.90 -3.37
N ASP A 101 4.45 -5.75 -4.68
CA ASP A 101 4.22 -4.51 -5.42
C ASP A 101 3.19 -4.67 -6.55
N CYS A 102 2.10 -5.38 -6.27
CA CYS A 102 0.99 -5.52 -7.20
C CYS A 102 0.09 -4.28 -7.19
N TRP A 103 0.21 -3.41 -8.20
CA TRP A 103 -0.67 -2.26 -8.40
C TRP A 103 -1.03 -2.11 -9.89
N TRP A 104 -2.06 -1.31 -10.18
CA TRP A 104 -2.65 -1.25 -11.52
C TRP A 104 -1.66 -0.97 -12.65
N ALA A 105 -0.63 -0.16 -12.41
CA ALA A 105 0.37 0.21 -13.41
C ALA A 105 1.36 -0.92 -13.74
N HIS A 106 1.42 -1.98 -12.94
CA HIS A 106 2.24 -3.18 -13.20
C HIS A 106 1.47 -4.29 -13.90
N VAL A 107 0.19 -4.06 -14.25
CA VAL A 107 -0.65 -5.04 -14.95
C VAL A 107 -0.76 -4.66 -16.42
N LEU A 108 -0.28 -5.54 -17.29
CA LEU A 108 -0.38 -5.38 -18.74
C LEU A 108 -1.69 -5.98 -19.25
N PHE A 109 -2.29 -5.28 -20.22
CA PHE A 109 -3.51 -5.70 -20.88
C PHE A 109 -3.27 -5.86 -22.38
N GLU A 110 -3.89 -6.86 -22.98
CA GLU A 110 -4.00 -6.99 -24.42
C GLU A 110 -5.47 -7.02 -24.84
N THR A 111 -5.72 -6.52 -26.05
CA THR A 111 -7.05 -6.57 -26.67
C THR A 111 -7.21 -7.93 -27.35
N ALA A 112 -8.13 -8.75 -26.85
CA ALA A 112 -8.55 -9.99 -27.49
C ALA A 112 -9.93 -9.80 -28.16
N ALA A 113 -10.32 -10.76 -29.01
CA ALA A 113 -11.63 -10.74 -29.69
C ALA A 113 -12.83 -10.66 -28.72
N GLU A 114 -12.66 -11.18 -27.50
CA GLU A 114 -13.66 -11.22 -26.43
C GLU A 114 -13.55 -10.04 -25.43
N GLY A 115 -12.64 -9.09 -25.69
CA GLY A 115 -12.38 -7.92 -24.84
C GLY A 115 -10.96 -7.87 -24.27
N SER A 116 -10.71 -6.94 -23.34
CA SER A 116 -9.39 -6.76 -22.73
C SER A 116 -9.10 -7.86 -21.72
N ARG A 117 -7.95 -8.52 -21.83
CA ARG A 117 -7.47 -9.52 -20.86
C ARG A 117 -6.10 -9.13 -20.32
N VAL A 118 -5.79 -9.62 -19.11
CA VAL A 118 -4.44 -9.45 -18.55
C VAL A 118 -3.47 -10.33 -19.33
N SER A 119 -2.44 -9.71 -19.90
CA SER A 119 -1.38 -10.40 -20.66
C SER A 119 -0.11 -10.62 -19.84
N GLY A 120 0.10 -9.84 -18.79
CA GLY A 120 1.29 -9.98 -17.94
C GLY A 120 1.26 -9.11 -16.68
N ILE A 121 2.20 -9.42 -15.79
CA ILE A 121 2.55 -8.60 -14.62
C ILE A 121 4.05 -8.35 -14.70
N ILE A 122 4.46 -7.09 -14.52
CA ILE A 122 5.86 -6.64 -14.58
C ILE A 122 6.33 -6.11 -13.24
N ASP A 123 7.63 -5.79 -13.15
CA ASP A 123 8.29 -5.22 -11.97
C ASP A 123 8.17 -6.12 -10.73
N LEU A 124 8.94 -7.21 -10.75
CA LEU A 124 8.94 -8.25 -9.71
C LEU A 124 10.03 -8.02 -8.65
N ASP A 125 10.67 -6.86 -8.62
CA ASP A 125 11.81 -6.59 -7.72
C ASP A 125 11.41 -6.59 -6.25
N ALA A 126 10.13 -6.31 -5.96
CA ALA A 126 9.57 -6.37 -4.61
C ALA A 126 9.14 -7.78 -4.19
N ALA A 127 9.12 -8.76 -5.11
CA ALA A 127 8.58 -10.09 -4.86
C ALA A 127 9.26 -10.77 -3.67
N GLY A 128 8.48 -11.54 -2.93
CA GLY A 128 8.98 -12.16 -1.71
C GLY A 128 7.98 -13.11 -1.09
N ILE A 129 8.26 -13.49 0.14
CA ILE A 129 7.44 -14.40 0.92
C ILE A 129 6.56 -13.59 1.87
N ASP A 130 5.24 -13.70 1.74
CA ASP A 130 4.24 -12.94 2.49
C ASP A 130 2.87 -13.63 2.44
N THR A 131 1.84 -13.02 3.04
CA THR A 131 0.46 -13.49 2.84
C THR A 131 -0.12 -12.95 1.52
N PRO A 132 -0.94 -13.72 0.77
CA PRO A 132 -1.58 -13.24 -0.45
C PRO A 132 -2.45 -11.98 -0.29
N ALA A 133 -2.88 -11.70 0.94
CA ALA A 133 -3.65 -10.51 1.28
C ALA A 133 -2.87 -9.22 0.95
N VAL A 134 -1.53 -9.23 1.02
CA VAL A 134 -0.71 -8.04 0.71
C VAL A 134 -0.89 -7.57 -0.73
N ASP A 135 -0.93 -8.50 -1.67
CA ASP A 135 -1.06 -8.19 -3.09
C ASP A 135 -2.46 -7.73 -3.43
N LEU A 136 -3.48 -8.39 -2.86
CA LEU A 136 -4.86 -7.99 -3.12
C LEU A 136 -5.18 -6.62 -2.52
N ALA A 137 -4.65 -6.32 -1.32
CA ALA A 137 -4.77 -5.00 -0.69
C ALA A 137 -4.09 -3.91 -1.52
N ARG A 138 -2.88 -4.17 -2.04
CA ARG A 138 -2.18 -3.21 -2.91
C ARG A 138 -2.89 -3.01 -4.25
N LEU A 139 -3.36 -4.10 -4.86
CA LEU A 139 -3.99 -4.05 -6.16
C LEU A 139 -5.30 -3.28 -6.11
N LEU A 140 -6.24 -3.69 -5.25
CA LEU A 140 -7.53 -3.02 -5.10
C LEU A 140 -7.37 -1.60 -4.54
N GLY A 141 -6.45 -1.41 -3.60
CA GLY A 141 -6.12 -0.11 -3.04
C GLY A 141 -5.58 0.87 -4.07
N SER A 142 -4.78 0.39 -5.02
CA SER A 142 -4.27 1.25 -6.09
C SER A 142 -5.40 1.82 -6.96
N TRP A 143 -6.35 0.98 -7.37
CA TRP A 143 -7.54 1.40 -8.12
C TRP A 143 -8.46 2.33 -7.31
N GLN A 144 -8.60 2.10 -6.00
CA GLN A 144 -9.38 3.00 -5.15
C GLN A 144 -8.76 4.41 -5.10
N LEU A 145 -7.43 4.50 -4.97
CA LEU A 145 -6.73 5.78 -4.91
C LEU A 145 -6.84 6.56 -6.23
N GLU A 146 -6.83 5.88 -7.38
CA GLU A 146 -7.13 6.51 -8.68
C GLU A 146 -8.60 6.91 -8.80
N GLY A 147 -9.52 6.11 -8.25
CA GLY A 147 -10.97 6.25 -8.41
C GLY A 147 -11.63 7.36 -7.58
N GLY A 148 -10.86 8.14 -6.82
CA GLY A 148 -11.29 9.41 -6.22
C GLY A 148 -12.00 9.34 -4.86
N ASP A 149 -12.79 8.29 -4.57
CA ASP A 149 -13.47 8.11 -3.27
C ASP A 149 -12.84 7.00 -2.41
N PRO A 150 -11.99 7.35 -1.42
CA PRO A 150 -11.36 6.39 -0.51
C PRO A 150 -12.23 6.01 0.70
N SER A 151 -13.47 6.51 0.78
CA SER A 151 -14.35 6.32 1.94
C SER A 151 -14.84 4.88 2.13
N PRO A 152 -15.37 4.18 1.10
CA PRO A 152 -15.84 2.81 1.30
C PRO A 152 -14.68 1.83 1.53
N PRO A 153 -14.85 0.80 2.37
CA PRO A 153 -13.91 -0.33 2.43
C PRO A 153 -13.71 -1.00 1.07
N LEU A 154 -12.54 -1.60 0.84
CA LEU A 154 -12.18 -2.25 -0.43
C LEU A 154 -13.18 -3.31 -0.84
N ALA A 155 -13.65 -4.14 0.09
CA ALA A 155 -14.64 -5.18 -0.21
C ALA A 155 -16.00 -4.60 -0.61
N ALA A 156 -16.39 -3.45 -0.06
CA ALA A 156 -17.62 -2.76 -0.45
C ALA A 156 -17.46 -2.06 -1.81
N ARG A 157 -16.25 -1.57 -2.12
CA ARG A 157 -15.96 -0.93 -3.40
C ARG A 157 -15.82 -1.95 -4.54
N TRP A 158 -15.27 -3.12 -4.25
CA TRP A 158 -14.94 -4.15 -5.25
C TRP A 158 -15.48 -5.54 -4.88
N PRO A 159 -16.79 -5.69 -4.60
CA PRO A 159 -17.35 -6.93 -4.06
C PRO A 159 -17.18 -8.11 -5.02
N GLN A 160 -17.35 -7.88 -6.32
CA GLN A 160 -17.18 -8.92 -7.35
C GLN A 160 -15.72 -9.38 -7.47
N ALA A 161 -14.77 -8.46 -7.35
CA ALA A 161 -13.35 -8.77 -7.46
C ALA A 161 -12.91 -9.66 -6.27
N VAL A 162 -13.29 -9.26 -5.06
CA VAL A 162 -13.05 -10.01 -3.83
C VAL A 162 -13.71 -11.39 -3.88
N LYS A 163 -15.01 -11.45 -4.21
CA LYS A 163 -15.74 -12.71 -4.37
C LYS A 163 -15.01 -13.66 -5.31
N ARG A 164 -14.57 -13.15 -6.46
CA ARG A 164 -13.87 -13.96 -7.46
C ARG A 164 -12.53 -14.50 -6.97
N TYR A 165 -11.80 -13.72 -6.18
CA TYR A 165 -10.57 -14.19 -5.55
C TYR A 165 -10.83 -15.34 -4.58
N VAL A 166 -11.82 -15.15 -3.69
CA VAL A 166 -12.20 -16.14 -2.66
C VAL A 166 -12.66 -17.46 -3.29
N GLU A 167 -13.42 -17.41 -4.38
CA GLU A 167 -13.86 -18.61 -5.12
C GLU A 167 -12.68 -19.48 -5.62
N ILE A 168 -11.56 -18.85 -5.99
CA ILE A 168 -10.40 -19.53 -6.57
C ILE A 168 -9.44 -20.02 -5.49
N CYS A 169 -9.13 -19.16 -4.51
CA CYS A 169 -8.07 -19.42 -3.53
C CYS A 169 -8.58 -20.01 -2.22
N GLN A 170 -9.86 -19.83 -1.88
CA GLN A 170 -10.47 -20.26 -0.62
C GLN A 170 -9.61 -19.90 0.61
N PRO A 171 -9.26 -18.61 0.81
CA PRO A 171 -8.38 -18.20 1.90
C PRO A 171 -9.01 -18.48 3.27
N ALA A 172 -8.17 -18.82 4.25
CA ALA A 172 -8.57 -19.01 5.64
C ALA A 172 -8.69 -17.68 6.41
N GLY A 173 -9.26 -17.73 7.61
CA GLY A 173 -9.35 -16.59 8.53
C GLY A 173 -10.24 -15.44 8.04
N ASP A 174 -10.10 -14.28 8.67
CA ASP A 174 -10.78 -13.05 8.24
C ASP A 174 -9.99 -12.30 7.15
N PHE A 175 -9.89 -12.96 6.00
CA PHE A 175 -9.13 -12.46 4.84
C PHE A 175 -9.56 -11.05 4.40
N LEU A 176 -10.84 -10.72 4.54
CA LEU A 176 -11.36 -9.41 4.13
C LEU A 176 -10.91 -8.31 5.09
N ALA A 177 -10.97 -8.56 6.39
CA ALA A 177 -10.44 -7.61 7.36
C ALA A 177 -8.92 -7.44 7.18
N ASP A 178 -8.19 -8.52 6.87
CA ASP A 178 -6.74 -8.45 6.64
C ASP A 178 -6.38 -7.62 5.41
N ILE A 179 -7.09 -7.81 4.28
CA ILE A 179 -6.93 -6.94 3.11
C ILE A 179 -7.17 -5.48 3.48
N GLN A 180 -8.24 -5.21 4.24
CA GLN A 180 -8.62 -3.84 4.58
C GLN A 180 -7.58 -3.18 5.47
N VAL A 181 -7.13 -3.86 6.52
CA VAL A 181 -6.11 -3.34 7.43
C VAL A 181 -4.76 -3.20 6.73
N LEU A 182 -4.40 -4.13 5.84
CA LEU A 182 -3.25 -3.95 4.98
C LEU A 182 -3.44 -2.72 4.07
N HIS A 183 -4.59 -2.50 3.47
CA HIS A 183 -4.77 -1.28 2.67
C HIS A 183 -4.59 -0.01 3.51
N ASP A 184 -5.27 0.09 4.65
CA ASP A 184 -5.27 1.28 5.48
C ASP A 184 -3.89 1.56 6.08
N THR A 185 -3.18 0.53 6.53
CA THR A 185 -1.78 0.67 6.96
C THR A 185 -0.87 1.10 5.82
N ALA A 186 -1.11 0.63 4.59
CA ALA A 186 -0.32 1.04 3.42
C ALA A 186 -0.53 2.52 3.05
N VAL A 187 -1.70 3.11 3.33
CA VAL A 187 -1.92 4.55 3.13
C VAL A 187 -0.97 5.37 4.01
N ILE A 188 -0.94 5.06 5.31
CA ILE A 188 -0.10 5.77 6.29
C ILE A 188 1.38 5.49 6.06
N CYS A 189 1.78 4.21 5.96
CA CYS A 189 3.16 3.83 5.69
C CYS A 189 3.65 4.33 4.32
N GLY A 190 2.76 4.44 3.34
CA GLY A 190 3.08 5.01 2.04
C GLY A 190 3.48 6.47 2.15
N LEU A 191 2.71 7.28 2.88
CA LEU A 191 3.03 8.69 3.13
C LEU A 191 4.38 8.84 3.84
N ASP A 192 4.61 8.08 4.92
CA ASP A 192 5.86 8.12 5.66
C ASP A 192 7.07 7.74 4.80
N ARG A 193 6.95 6.66 4.01
CA ARG A 193 8.04 6.19 3.15
C ARG A 193 8.42 7.22 2.09
N TRP A 194 7.42 7.77 1.41
CA TRP A 194 7.66 8.82 0.41
C TRP A 194 8.25 10.07 1.05
N CYS A 195 7.80 10.46 2.24
CA CYS A 195 8.40 11.59 2.95
C CYS A 195 9.86 11.31 3.32
N ARG A 196 10.20 10.11 3.80
CA ARG A 196 11.59 9.75 4.10
C ARG A 196 12.47 9.81 2.85
N TRP A 197 12.01 9.22 1.74
CA TRP A 197 12.74 9.27 0.47
C TRP A 197 12.99 10.70 -0.01
N LEU A 198 11.98 11.56 0.03
CA LEU A 198 12.07 12.92 -0.50
C LEU A 198 12.81 13.89 0.43
N PHE A 199 12.53 13.86 1.73
CA PHE A 199 12.94 14.90 2.68
C PHE A 199 14.12 14.48 3.58
N SER A 200 14.26 13.19 3.88
CA SER A 200 15.38 12.69 4.70
C SER A 200 16.52 12.18 3.85
N GLU A 201 16.22 11.39 2.83
CA GLU A 201 17.21 10.74 1.97
C GLU A 201 17.57 11.58 0.74
N GLY A 202 16.82 12.64 0.45
CA GLY A 202 17.08 13.53 -0.68
C GLY A 202 17.02 12.82 -2.05
N ARG A 203 16.22 11.74 -2.18
CA ARG A 203 16.09 11.01 -3.44
C ARG A 203 15.46 11.89 -4.50
N GLU A 204 16.05 11.84 -5.69
CA GLU A 204 15.53 12.50 -6.87
C GLU A 204 14.65 11.54 -7.68
N PHE A 205 13.58 12.08 -8.26
CA PHE A 205 12.67 11.33 -9.12
C PHE A 205 12.49 12.07 -10.44
N PRO A 206 12.51 11.36 -11.59
CA PRO A 206 12.38 11.99 -12.90
C PRO A 206 11.08 12.79 -13.08
N ASP A 207 9.99 12.34 -12.43
CA ASP A 207 8.67 12.96 -12.50
C ASP A 207 8.13 13.29 -11.10
N LEU A 208 8.50 14.47 -10.59
CA LEU A 208 8.01 14.95 -9.30
C LEU A 208 6.50 15.28 -9.31
N HIS A 209 5.90 15.52 -10.47
CA HIS A 209 4.45 15.76 -10.55
C HIS A 209 3.68 14.49 -10.25
N ARG A 210 4.07 13.36 -10.85
CA ARG A 210 3.48 12.06 -10.56
C ARG A 210 3.68 11.63 -9.11
N VAL A 211 4.84 11.94 -8.52
CA VAL A 211 5.08 11.73 -7.08
C VAL A 211 4.11 12.59 -6.25
N ALA A 212 3.96 13.88 -6.58
CA ALA A 212 3.00 14.76 -5.89
C ALA A 212 1.55 14.27 -6.01
N ASP A 213 1.11 13.85 -7.19
CA ASP A 213 -0.23 13.30 -7.43
C ASP A 213 -0.47 12.06 -6.55
N ARG A 214 0.53 11.18 -6.45
CA ARG A 214 0.47 9.98 -5.61
C ARG A 214 0.36 10.33 -4.12
N LEU A 215 1.17 11.26 -3.62
CA LEU A 215 1.11 11.68 -2.22
C LEU A 215 -0.22 12.39 -1.90
N GLU A 216 -0.75 13.19 -2.82
CA GLU A 216 -2.08 13.82 -2.65
C GLU A 216 -3.20 12.77 -2.60
N ALA A 217 -3.13 11.71 -3.41
CA ALA A 217 -4.08 10.60 -3.34
C ALA A 217 -4.02 9.88 -1.99
N LEU A 218 -2.82 9.62 -1.47
CA LEU A 218 -2.64 9.03 -0.15
C LEU A 218 -3.16 9.95 0.97
N LEU A 219 -2.91 11.26 0.87
CA LEU A 219 -3.42 12.24 1.83
C LEU A 219 -4.95 12.29 1.82
N ARG A 220 -5.60 12.26 0.65
CA ARG A 220 -7.07 12.18 0.56
C ARG A 220 -7.63 10.93 1.21
N ALA A 221 -6.92 9.80 1.14
CA ALA A 221 -7.34 8.55 1.77
C ALA A 221 -7.05 8.46 3.27
N LEU A 222 -6.13 9.29 3.78
CA LEU A 222 -5.63 9.22 5.15
C LEU A 222 -6.75 9.30 6.22
N PRO A 223 -7.74 10.21 6.17
CA PRO A 223 -8.79 10.29 7.18
C PRO A 223 -9.63 9.01 7.28
N ALA A 224 -9.99 8.43 6.13
CA ALA A 224 -10.78 7.20 6.09
C ALA A 224 -9.98 5.99 6.58
N ALA A 225 -8.69 5.91 6.22
CA ALA A 225 -7.79 4.88 6.71
C ALA A 225 -7.62 4.94 8.24
N ILE A 226 -7.38 6.14 8.80
CA ILE A 226 -7.30 6.36 10.24
C ILE A 226 -8.60 5.89 10.92
N SER A 227 -9.75 6.38 10.46
CA SER A 227 -11.03 6.08 11.10
C SER A 227 -11.36 4.58 11.11
N ARG A 228 -10.94 3.84 10.07
CA ARG A 228 -11.09 2.38 10.02
C ARG A 228 -10.13 1.68 10.97
N LEU A 229 -8.86 2.08 10.99
CA LEU A 229 -7.85 1.49 11.86
C LEU A 229 -8.12 1.71 13.35
N GLU A 230 -8.77 2.81 13.74
CA GLU A 230 -9.16 3.06 15.12
C GLU A 230 -10.23 2.08 15.65
N ARG A 231 -10.93 1.37 14.76
CA ARG A 231 -11.98 0.39 15.06
C ARG A 231 -11.49 -1.06 15.02
N VAL A 232 -10.22 -1.27 14.65
CA VAL A 232 -9.56 -2.59 14.60
C VAL A 232 -9.14 -3.02 16.00
#